data_AF-A0AAV8VRT5-F1
#
_entry.id   AF-A0AAV8VRT5-F1
#
_cell.length_a   1.000
_cell.length_b   1.000
_cell.length_c   1.000
_cell.angle_alpha   90.00
_cell.angle_beta   90.00
_cell.angle_gamma   90.00
#
_symmetry.space_group_name_H-M   'P 1'
#
loop_
_entity.id
_entity.type
_entity.pdbx_description
1 polymer ?
#
loop_
_entity_poly.entity_id
_entity_poly.type
_entity_poly.pdbx_seq_one_letter_code
_entity_poly.pdbx_strand_id
1 'polypeptide(L)'
;MPSDSGSVRCHNGVYDRLAIHIPNLSEPNNTYRSSEPSSATFNKIITDLKIDKKTTQSLVVINKIQNALQKHIDTVVQNLSEAESQLYELEEEVKQLEIMQKLKKLNNDERESDNTEGSNETSSQSAENSPVPERKVNNRIDSSSDESPTRTVKKTPVGRRVRGKRKAAETS
;
A
#
# COMPACT_ATOMS: atom_id res chain seq x y z
N MET A 1 -24.14 4.90 3.34
CA MET A 1 -23.26 6.07 3.21
C MET A 1 -22.10 5.66 2.32
N PRO A 2 -22.11 6.00 1.02
CA PRO A 2 -20.98 5.72 0.15
C PRO A 2 -19.84 6.69 0.50
N SER A 3 -18.65 6.13 0.75
CA SER A 3 -17.42 6.86 1.06
C SER A 3 -16.96 7.60 -0.20
N ASP A 4 -16.92 8.93 -0.11
CA ASP A 4 -16.71 9.83 -1.24
C ASP A 4 -15.20 9.98 -1.55
N SER A 5 -14.59 8.92 -2.07
CA SER A 5 -13.20 8.92 -2.56
C SER A 5 -13.18 9.10 -4.08
N GLY A 6 -13.43 10.32 -4.54
CA GLY A 6 -13.38 10.69 -5.97
C GLY A 6 -12.00 11.18 -6.40
N SER A 7 -11.61 10.92 -7.65
CA SER A 7 -10.42 11.53 -8.26
C SER A 7 -10.74 12.94 -8.74
N VAL A 8 -9.75 13.81 -8.82
CA VAL A 8 -9.92 15.17 -9.36
C VAL A 8 -9.24 15.23 -10.72
N ARG A 9 -9.94 15.71 -11.76
CA ARG A 9 -9.30 16.11 -13.02
C ARG A 9 -9.33 17.62 -13.17
N CYS A 10 -8.30 18.17 -13.78
CA CYS A 10 -8.32 19.55 -14.25
C CYS A 10 -8.69 19.55 -15.74
N HIS A 11 -9.75 20.26 -16.11
CA HIS A 11 -10.10 20.51 -17.49
C HIS A 11 -10.41 22.00 -17.68
N ASN A 12 -9.69 22.66 -18.60
CA ASN A 12 -9.83 24.09 -18.90
C ASN A 12 -9.71 25.00 -17.66
N GLY A 13 -8.82 24.67 -16.72
CA GLY A 13 -8.61 25.45 -15.49
C GLY A 13 -9.67 25.21 -14.40
N VAL A 14 -10.63 24.31 -14.62
CA VAL A 14 -11.63 23.90 -13.63
C VAL A 14 -11.26 22.53 -13.07
N TYR A 15 -11.34 22.40 -11.75
CA TYR A 15 -11.16 21.13 -11.05
C TYR A 15 -12.51 20.43 -10.91
N ASP A 16 -12.69 19.36 -11.68
CA ASP A 16 -13.87 18.50 -11.63
C ASP A 16 -13.60 17.27 -10.77
N ARG A 17 -14.60 16.87 -9.98
CA ARG A 17 -14.59 15.59 -9.27
C ARG A 17 -15.12 14.48 -10.18
N LEU A 18 -14.33 13.43 -10.34
CA LEU A 18 -14.70 12.20 -11.01
C LEU A 18 -15.11 11.17 -9.96
N ALA A 19 -16.29 10.59 -10.14
CA ALA A 19 -16.72 9.44 -9.37
C ALA A 19 -15.85 8.22 -9.74
N ILE A 20 -15.29 7.55 -8.73
CA ILE A 20 -14.57 6.30 -8.90
C ILE A 20 -15.51 5.16 -8.53
N HIS A 21 -15.76 4.26 -9.47
CA HIS A 21 -16.48 3.02 -9.20
C HIS A 21 -15.49 1.88 -8.98
N ILE A 22 -15.61 1.16 -7.87
CA ILE A 22 -14.83 -0.05 -7.60
C ILE A 22 -15.79 -1.24 -7.77
N PRO A 23 -15.71 -1.97 -8.90
CA PRO A 23 -16.59 -3.11 -9.13
C PRO A 23 -16.32 -4.20 -8.10
N ASN A 24 -17.38 -4.84 -7.64
CA ASN A 24 -17.32 -5.92 -6.66
C ASN A 24 -18.20 -7.10 -7.07
N LEU A 25 -18.00 -8.25 -6.43
CA LEU A 25 -18.71 -9.50 -6.76
C LEU A 25 -20.19 -9.50 -6.38
N SER A 26 -20.66 -8.53 -5.58
CA SER A 26 -22.07 -8.44 -5.19
C SER A 26 -22.93 -7.69 -6.21
N GLU A 27 -22.29 -6.96 -7.13
CA GLU A 27 -22.97 -6.25 -8.20
C GLU A 27 -23.51 -7.24 -9.23
N PRO A 28 -24.79 -7.13 -9.62
CA PRO A 28 -25.36 -8.02 -10.62
C PRO A 28 -24.70 -7.76 -11.97
N ASN A 29 -24.02 -8.77 -12.51
CA ASN A 29 -23.50 -8.72 -13.87
C ASN A 29 -24.65 -8.95 -14.86
N ASN A 30 -25.39 -7.88 -15.15
CA ASN A 30 -26.54 -7.91 -16.07
C ASN A 30 -26.13 -7.92 -17.55
N THR A 31 -24.82 -7.93 -17.85
CA THR A 31 -24.28 -7.91 -19.21
C THR A 31 -23.73 -9.28 -19.61
N TYR A 32 -24.25 -9.85 -20.70
CA TYR A 32 -23.79 -11.12 -21.28
C TYR A 32 -22.33 -11.08 -21.79
N ARG A 33 -21.78 -9.88 -22.03
CA ARG A 33 -20.34 -9.61 -22.26
C ARG A 33 -19.97 -8.27 -21.65
N SER A 34 -18.83 -8.21 -20.97
CA SER A 34 -18.20 -6.93 -20.62
C SER A 34 -17.77 -6.24 -21.92
N SER A 35 -18.19 -4.99 -22.13
CA SER A 35 -17.70 -4.15 -23.23
C SER A 35 -16.27 -3.66 -22.99
N GLU A 36 -15.76 -3.82 -21.78
CA GLU A 36 -14.43 -3.37 -21.39
C GLU A 36 -13.33 -4.25 -21.97
N PRO A 37 -12.22 -3.65 -22.43
CA PRO A 37 -11.07 -4.40 -22.89
C PRO A 37 -10.44 -5.18 -21.73
N SER A 38 -10.16 -6.46 -21.97
CA SER A 38 -9.44 -7.30 -21.00
C SER A 38 -7.99 -6.84 -20.82
N SER A 39 -7.42 -7.11 -19.65
CA SER A 39 -6.04 -6.75 -19.35
C SER A 39 -5.05 -7.46 -20.30
N ALA A 40 -3.96 -6.78 -20.66
CA ALA A 40 -2.93 -7.33 -21.55
C ALA A 40 -2.31 -8.61 -20.97
N THR A 41 -2.07 -8.65 -19.66
CA THR A 41 -1.55 -9.82 -18.94
C THR A 41 -2.52 -10.99 -19.00
N PHE A 42 -3.81 -10.75 -18.81
CA PHE A 42 -4.83 -11.79 -18.95
C PHE A 42 -4.84 -12.35 -20.38
N ASN A 43 -4.82 -11.48 -21.39
CA ASN A 43 -4.78 -11.91 -22.80
C ASN A 43 -3.55 -12.77 -23.09
N LYS A 44 -2.39 -12.43 -22.55
CA LYS A 44 -1.16 -13.23 -22.67
C LYS A 44 -1.33 -14.63 -22.09
N ILE A 45 -1.93 -14.74 -20.89
CA ILE A 45 -2.21 -16.05 -20.26
C ILE A 45 -3.14 -16.89 -21.14
N ILE A 46 -4.19 -16.28 -21.70
CA ILE A 46 -5.13 -16.98 -22.59
C ILE A 46 -4.43 -17.45 -23.87
N THR A 47 -3.57 -16.63 -24.48
CA THR A 47 -2.82 -17.02 -25.68
C THR A 47 -1.83 -18.16 -25.39
N ASP A 48 -1.19 -18.15 -24.23
CA ASP A 48 -0.20 -19.16 -23.84
C ASP A 48 -0.84 -20.54 -23.60
N LEU A 49 -2.12 -20.58 -23.21
CA LEU A 49 -2.86 -21.83 -23.01
C LEU A 49 -3.19 -22.58 -24.30
N LYS A 50 -3.01 -21.95 -25.47
CA LYS A 50 -3.21 -22.55 -26.82
C LYS A 50 -4.48 -23.42 -26.91
N ILE A 51 -5.60 -22.89 -26.42
CA ILE A 51 -6.87 -23.62 -26.35
C ILE A 51 -7.51 -23.70 -27.74
N ASP A 52 -7.72 -24.91 -28.24
CA ASP A 52 -8.50 -25.13 -29.45
C ASP A 52 -10.00 -25.02 -29.12
N LYS A 53 -10.60 -23.93 -29.62
CA LYS A 53 -12.01 -23.58 -29.41
C LYS A 53 -12.98 -24.56 -30.08
N LYS A 54 -12.53 -25.33 -31.08
CA LYS A 54 -13.41 -26.23 -31.84
C LYS A 54 -13.55 -27.61 -31.19
N THR A 55 -12.53 -28.05 -30.45
CA THR A 55 -12.44 -29.43 -29.94
C THR A 55 -12.58 -29.52 -28.43
N THR A 56 -12.32 -28.44 -27.69
CA THR A 56 -12.29 -28.47 -26.22
C THR A 56 -13.65 -28.12 -25.62
N GLN A 57 -14.12 -28.94 -24.67
CA GLN A 57 -15.35 -28.67 -23.92
C GLN A 57 -15.23 -27.40 -23.06
N SER A 58 -16.31 -26.61 -22.99
CA SER A 58 -16.31 -25.30 -22.31
C SER A 58 -15.90 -25.36 -20.83
N LEU A 59 -16.35 -26.36 -20.08
CA LEU A 59 -15.96 -26.55 -18.68
C LEU A 59 -14.45 -26.81 -18.52
N VAL A 60 -13.85 -27.56 -19.44
CA VAL A 60 -12.41 -27.85 -19.44
C VAL A 60 -11.62 -26.57 -19.74
N VAL A 61 -12.12 -25.73 -20.65
CA VAL A 61 -11.53 -24.42 -20.96
C VAL A 61 -11.52 -23.53 -19.71
N ILE A 62 -12.65 -23.42 -19.01
CA ILE A 62 -12.77 -22.61 -17.78
C ILE A 62 -11.75 -23.07 -16.73
N ASN A 63 -11.69 -24.38 -16.45
CA ASN A 63 -10.74 -24.93 -15.47
C ASN A 63 -9.28 -24.69 -15.87
N LYS A 64 -8.94 -24.81 -17.15
CA LYS A 64 -7.58 -24.51 -17.64
C LYS A 64 -7.22 -23.04 -17.41
N ILE A 65 -8.13 -22.12 -17.70
CA ILE A 65 -7.93 -20.68 -17.48
C ILE A 65 -7.78 -20.39 -15.99
N GLN A 66 -8.66 -20.95 -15.15
CA GLN A 66 -8.60 -20.77 -13.69
C GLN A 66 -7.28 -21.27 -13.11
N ASN A 67 -6.82 -22.46 -13.50
CA ASN A 67 -5.54 -23.01 -13.02
C ASN A 67 -4.34 -22.18 -13.49
N ALA A 68 -4.36 -21.69 -14.73
CA ALA A 68 -3.30 -20.84 -15.25
C ALA A 68 -3.24 -19.49 -14.52
N LEU A 69 -4.41 -18.89 -14.24
CA LEU A 69 -4.51 -17.68 -13.43
C LEU A 69 -4.00 -17.90 -12.02
N GLN A 70 -4.42 -18.99 -11.37
CA GLN A 70 -3.96 -19.30 -10.02
C GLN A 70 -2.44 -19.43 -9.97
N LYS A 71 -1.85 -20.19 -10.91
CA LYS A 71 -0.38 -20.33 -11.01
C LYS A 71 0.31 -18.98 -11.23
N HIS A 72 -0.26 -18.12 -12.06
CA HIS A 72 0.28 -16.78 -12.28
C HIS A 72 0.20 -15.93 -11.00
N ILE A 73 -0.93 -15.96 -10.29
CA ILE A 73 -1.11 -15.27 -9.02
C ILE A 73 -0.06 -15.75 -8.00
N ASP A 74 0.10 -17.07 -7.84
CA ASP A 74 1.07 -17.63 -6.90
C ASP A 74 2.50 -17.16 -7.22
N THR A 75 2.85 -17.10 -8.51
CA THR A 75 4.15 -16.57 -8.97
C THR A 75 4.30 -15.08 -8.64
N VAL A 76 3.27 -14.28 -8.88
CA VAL A 76 3.29 -12.83 -8.60
C VAL A 76 3.40 -12.57 -7.09
N VAL A 77 2.67 -13.33 -6.27
CA VAL A 77 2.74 -13.24 -4.81
C VAL A 77 4.16 -13.52 -4.31
N GLN A 78 4.80 -14.57 -4.83
CA GLN A 78 6.18 -14.89 -4.47
C GLN A 78 7.14 -13.74 -4.84
N ASN A 79 7.06 -13.25 -6.08
CA ASN A 79 7.91 -12.15 -6.55
C ASN A 79 7.68 -10.86 -5.74
N LEU A 80 6.43 -10.58 -5.37
CA LEU A 80 6.07 -9.41 -4.58
C LEU A 80 6.62 -9.51 -3.16
N SER A 81 6.56 -10.70 -2.54
CA SER A 81 7.17 -10.93 -1.23
C SER A 81 8.69 -10.73 -1.26
N GLU A 82 9.36 -11.20 -2.31
CA GLU A 82 10.81 -11.01 -2.47
C GLU A 82 11.17 -9.54 -2.68
N ALA A 83 10.42 -8.83 -3.52
CA ALA A 83 10.62 -7.41 -3.77
C ALA A 83 10.34 -6.56 -2.52
N GLU A 84 9.31 -6.88 -1.74
CA GLU A 84 9.00 -6.19 -0.49
C GLU A 84 10.10 -6.38 0.55
N SER A 85 10.64 -7.61 0.69
CA SER A 85 11.79 -7.87 1.56
C SER A 85 13.01 -7.05 1.16
N GLN A 86 13.34 -7.01 -0.14
CA GLN A 86 14.46 -6.23 -0.65
C GLN A 86 14.27 -4.73 -0.43
N LEU A 87 13.05 -4.22 -0.66
CA LEU A 87 12.74 -2.82 -0.43
C LEU A 87 12.93 -2.46 1.05
N TYR A 88 12.44 -3.30 1.96
CA TYR A 88 12.58 -3.08 3.40
C TYR A 88 14.04 -3.03 3.85
N GLU A 89 14.88 -3.96 3.37
CA GLU A 89 16.32 -3.99 3.68
C GLU A 89 17.02 -2.70 3.21
N LEU A 90 16.71 -2.24 1.99
CA LEU A 90 17.27 -1.01 1.44
C LEU A 90 16.79 0.23 2.19
N GLU A 91 15.52 0.29 2.58
CA GLU A 91 15.00 1.39 3.40
C GLU A 91 15.70 1.47 4.77
N GLU A 92 15.98 0.32 5.38
CA GLU A 92 16.72 0.25 6.63
C GLU A 92 18.18 0.72 6.46
N GLU A 93 18.86 0.27 5.40
CA GLU A 93 20.23 0.71 5.08
C GLU A 93 20.30 2.22 4.87
N VAL A 94 19.39 2.78 4.06
CA VAL A 94 19.33 4.23 3.82
C VAL A 94 19.12 4.99 5.12
N LYS A 95 18.21 4.52 5.97
CA LYS A 95 17.95 5.14 7.27
C LYS A 95 19.19 5.12 8.17
N GLN A 96 19.92 4.01 8.21
CA GLN A 96 21.17 3.91 9.00
C GLN A 96 22.25 4.84 8.45
N LEU A 97 22.43 4.90 7.13
CA LEU A 97 23.39 5.79 6.48
C LEU A 97 23.06 7.27 6.72
N GLU A 98 21.79 7.66 6.68
CA GLU A 98 21.36 9.03 7.01
C GLU A 98 21.69 9.40 8.46
N ILE A 99 21.49 8.48 9.42
CA ILE A 99 21.86 8.69 10.82
C ILE A 99 23.36 8.86 10.95
N MET A 100 24.16 7.98 10.34
CA MET A 100 25.62 8.06 10.37
C MET A 100 26.15 9.36 9.75
N GLN A 101 25.57 9.83 8.65
CA GLN A 101 25.94 11.11 8.04
C GLN A 101 25.61 12.28 8.97
N LYS A 102 24.45 12.28 9.62
CA LYS A 102 24.08 13.32 10.60
C LYS A 102 25.03 13.32 11.79
N LEU A 103 25.39 12.16 12.34
CA LEU A 103 26.35 12.04 13.43
C LEU A 103 27.76 12.51 13.03
N LYS A 104 28.21 12.18 11.81
CA LYS A 104 29.51 12.64 11.29
C LYS A 104 29.56 14.16 11.14
N LYS A 105 28.47 14.79 10.69
CA LYS A 105 28.38 16.26 10.59
C LYS A 105 28.48 16.90 11.98
N LEU A 106 27.68 16.41 12.94
CA LEU A 106 27.73 16.91 14.33
C LEU A 106 29.12 16.80 14.97
N ASN A 107 29.82 15.67 14.76
CA ASN A 107 31.15 15.45 15.35
C ASN A 107 32.26 16.29 14.67
N ASN A 108 32.08 16.68 13.40
CA ASN A 108 33.00 17.59 12.73
C ASN A 108 32.73 19.05 13.13
N ASP A 109 31.47 19.46 13.31
CA ASP A 109 31.11 20.82 13.73
C ASP A 109 31.60 21.12 15.17
N GLU A 110 31.69 20.12 16.05
CA GLU A 110 32.26 20.27 17.40
C GLU A 110 33.79 20.44 17.41
N ARG A 111 34.51 19.92 16.41
CA ARG A 111 35.98 20.01 16.33
C ARG A 111 36.49 21.33 15.75
N GLU A 112 35.65 22.07 15.04
CA GLU A 112 36.00 23.40 14.51
C GLU A 112 35.70 24.55 15.49
N SER A 113 34.96 24.31 16.59
CA SER A 113 34.69 25.34 17.61
C SER A 113 35.80 25.55 18.65
N ASP A 114 36.84 24.71 18.69
CA ASP A 114 37.85 24.76 19.78
C ASP A 114 39.17 25.46 19.38
N ASN A 115 39.23 26.10 18.21
CA ASN A 115 40.43 26.80 17.72
C ASN A 115 40.20 28.29 17.42
N THR A 116 39.38 28.99 18.23
CA THR A 116 39.28 30.44 18.10
C THR A 116 39.22 31.18 19.44
N GLU A 117 40.29 31.09 20.22
CA GLU A 117 40.65 32.16 21.15
C GLU A 117 42.14 32.51 21.02
N GLY A 118 42.40 33.74 20.56
CA GLY A 118 43.65 34.44 20.86
C GLY A 118 44.52 34.88 19.69
N SER A 119 44.11 35.91 18.94
CA SER A 119 44.86 37.18 18.87
C SER A 119 44.21 38.17 17.90
N ASN A 120 43.79 39.31 18.44
CA ASN A 120 43.47 40.54 17.70
C ASN A 120 44.64 40.91 16.78
N GLU A 121 44.36 41.33 15.52
CA GLU A 121 44.69 42.67 15.00
C GLU A 121 43.82 42.99 13.75
N THR A 122 43.02 44.05 13.91
CA THR A 122 42.60 45.10 12.96
C THR A 122 42.85 44.90 11.44
N SER A 123 41.81 44.97 10.60
CA SER A 123 41.62 46.03 9.57
C SER A 123 40.46 45.76 8.59
N SER A 124 39.50 46.68 8.60
CA SER A 124 38.83 47.36 7.47
C SER A 124 38.13 46.61 6.32
N GLN A 125 36.79 46.78 6.34
CA GLN A 125 35.91 47.31 5.27
C GLN A 125 35.36 46.44 4.12
N SER A 126 34.01 46.55 4.00
CA SER A 126 33.12 46.52 2.80
C SER A 126 32.32 45.22 2.62
N ALA A 127 31.02 45.20 2.98
CA ALA A 127 29.83 45.48 2.14
C ALA A 127 29.67 44.45 1.00
N GLU A 128 28.56 43.73 0.74
CA GLU A 128 27.11 43.92 0.91
C GLU A 128 26.43 42.52 0.95
N ASN A 129 25.29 42.36 1.63
CA ASN A 129 24.00 41.94 1.01
C ASN A 129 22.92 41.48 2.02
N SER A 130 21.79 42.21 1.96
CA SER A 130 20.38 41.80 2.08
C SER A 130 19.86 40.97 3.27
N PRO A 131 18.84 41.45 4.03
CA PRO A 131 18.17 40.67 5.05
C PRO A 131 17.02 39.83 4.44
N VAL A 132 17.08 38.51 4.61
CA VAL A 132 15.94 37.59 4.38
C VAL A 132 15.34 37.22 5.74
N PRO A 133 14.00 37.29 5.92
CA PRO A 133 13.38 37.16 7.24
C PRO A 133 13.37 35.72 7.76
N GLU A 134 13.84 35.54 8.99
CA GLU A 134 13.74 34.29 9.75
C GLU A 134 12.26 33.90 9.99
N ARG A 135 11.84 32.76 9.42
CA ARG A 135 10.62 32.07 9.86
C ARG A 135 10.95 31.22 11.08
N LYS A 136 10.48 31.64 12.26
CA LYS A 136 10.35 30.78 13.45
C LYS A 136 9.36 29.65 13.15
N VAL A 137 9.86 28.43 13.00
CA VAL A 137 9.03 27.21 13.04
C VAL A 137 9.15 26.63 14.45
N ASN A 138 8.12 26.86 15.25
CA ASN A 138 7.94 26.20 16.54
C ASN A 138 7.56 24.73 16.30
N ASN A 139 8.54 23.82 16.31
CA ASN A 139 8.26 22.39 16.43
C ASN A 139 7.89 22.06 17.88
N ARG A 140 6.60 22.10 18.20
CA ARG A 140 6.06 21.34 19.33
C ARG A 140 5.85 19.90 18.88
N ILE A 141 6.73 19.02 19.33
CA ILE A 141 6.53 17.58 19.34
C ILE A 141 5.67 17.33 20.59
N ASP A 142 4.36 17.14 20.41
CA ASP A 142 3.52 16.55 21.46
C ASP A 142 3.69 15.03 21.37
N SER A 143 4.44 14.52 22.35
CA SER A 143 4.45 13.10 22.73
C SER A 143 3.06 12.70 23.20
N SER A 144 2.35 11.88 22.41
CA SER A 144 1.21 11.11 22.90
C SER A 144 1.58 9.63 22.93
N SER A 145 1.68 9.16 24.16
CA SER A 145 1.86 7.79 24.63
C SER A 145 0.98 6.75 23.94
N ASP A 146 1.63 5.63 23.59
CA ASP A 146 1.04 4.34 23.27
C ASP A 146 0.13 3.84 24.41
N GLU A 147 -1.18 3.84 24.18
CA GLU A 147 -2.13 2.99 24.90
C GLU A 147 -2.53 1.81 23.99
N SER A 148 -2.09 0.62 24.39
CA SER A 148 -2.47 -0.65 23.80
C SER A 148 -3.95 -0.96 24.08
N PRO A 149 -4.81 -1.22 23.07
CA PRO A 149 -6.18 -1.67 23.34
C PRO A 149 -6.21 -3.17 23.59
N THR A 150 -6.32 -3.58 24.86
CA THR A 150 -6.73 -4.92 25.26
C THR A 150 -8.15 -5.21 24.77
N ARG A 151 -8.29 -6.17 23.85
CA ARG A 151 -9.58 -6.68 23.35
C ARG A 151 -10.34 -7.41 24.47
N THR A 152 -11.41 -6.79 24.98
CA THR A 152 -12.43 -7.46 25.79
C THR A 152 -13.36 -8.30 24.90
N VAL A 153 -13.33 -9.62 25.07
CA VAL A 153 -14.22 -10.57 24.37
C VAL A 153 -15.60 -10.56 25.04
N LYS A 154 -16.58 -9.91 24.42
CA LYS A 154 -18.00 -10.05 24.77
C LYS A 154 -18.52 -11.39 24.23
N LYS A 155 -18.74 -12.36 25.11
CA LYS A 155 -19.42 -13.63 24.82
C LYS A 155 -20.91 -13.37 24.55
N THR A 156 -21.38 -13.67 23.35
CA THR A 156 -22.81 -13.75 23.03
C THR A 156 -23.40 -15.08 23.53
N PRO A 157 -24.66 -15.10 24.01
CA PRO A 157 -25.28 -16.30 24.56
C PRO A 157 -25.66 -17.31 23.46
N VAL A 158 -25.21 -18.55 23.66
CA VAL A 158 -25.55 -19.71 22.84
C VAL A 158 -27.03 -20.03 23.00
N GLY A 159 -27.78 -19.84 21.92
CA GLY A 159 -29.20 -20.18 21.80
C GLY A 159 -29.42 -21.68 21.92
N ARG A 160 -30.21 -22.03 22.94
CA ARG A 160 -30.72 -23.35 23.29
C ARG A 160 -31.89 -23.74 22.36
N ARG A 161 -31.76 -24.80 21.56
CA ARG A 161 -32.89 -25.56 20.96
C ARG A 161 -32.56 -27.05 21.06
N VAL A 162 -32.97 -27.72 22.14
CA VAL A 162 -34.22 -28.52 22.25
C VAL A 162 -34.40 -29.56 21.13
N ARG A 163 -33.83 -30.75 21.37
CA ARG A 163 -34.53 -32.04 21.50
C ARG A 163 -35.74 -32.29 20.58
N GLY A 164 -35.53 -33.14 19.57
CA GLY A 164 -36.57 -33.89 18.87
C GLY A 164 -36.10 -35.30 18.52
N LYS A 165 -36.43 -36.27 19.37
CA LYS A 165 -36.37 -37.72 19.08
C LYS A 165 -37.49 -38.09 18.10
N ARG A 166 -37.23 -39.07 17.23
CA ARG A 166 -38.11 -40.14 16.66
C ARG A 166 -37.61 -40.45 15.24
N LYS A 167 -37.57 -41.67 14.69
CA LYS A 167 -37.73 -43.06 15.13
C LYS A 167 -37.37 -43.88 13.86
N ALA A 168 -36.85 -45.10 14.01
CA ALA A 168 -36.47 -46.00 12.93
C ALA A 168 -37.63 -46.49 12.03
N ALA A 169 -37.29 -46.92 10.81
CA ALA A 169 -37.84 -48.04 10.03
C ALA A 169 -37.00 -48.11 8.71
N GLU A 170 -36.08 -49.05 8.50
CA GLU A 170 -36.31 -50.43 8.03
C GLU A 170 -37.53 -50.58 7.11
N THR A 171 -37.29 -50.81 5.82
CA THR A 171 -37.71 -52.05 5.12
C THR A 171 -37.27 -52.03 3.65
N SER A 172 -36.66 -53.16 3.27
CA SER A 172 -36.60 -53.82 1.96
C SER A 172 -35.90 -53.13 0.79
#